data_AF-A0A6I7QCG0-F1
#
_entry.id   AF-A0A6I7QCG0-F1
#
_cell.length_a   1.000
_cell.length_b   1.000
_cell.length_c   1.000
_cell.angle_alpha   90.00
_cell.angle_beta   90.00
_cell.angle_gamma   90.00
#
_symmetry.space_group_name_H-M   'P 1'
#
loop_
_entity.id
_entity.type
_entity.pdbx_description
1 polymer ?
#
loop_
_entity_poly.entity_id
_entity_poly.type
_entity_poly.pdbx_seq_one_letter_code
_entity_poly.pdbx_strand_id
1 'polypeptide(L)'
;MAEQKREITGLDHLFTKEAEITLETEEYLSVRFVEVNERGDFLVTGRRDNVFLFKGSGEKIRDLGENARKAHPGLNWSPNRAIFLPEGSIFVQNNAPWGIYFDEKGHYNRAAPSGFNVSNRFTAGAGNIFYSMDITPQGGFIRKLNANGDEIGRFEEIPDSFINLMQRYRVGNQFVADDQYLFFTMAAEPALFRLDFQEGELNRYEQPPEYVKRAGGDISSLQQVGPSGLAEEISNFTDNYTVSYSLHRFTDQLLLIQYQNRRDVVDGKPGFGIQLVTKHGKFPMETDLLTDEWVVAAANGKIYTMTQQDDANAPPKLNVYRLKDLFMDKYEDE
;
A
#
# COMPACT_ATOMS: atom_id res chain seq x y z
N MET A 1 -2.16 30.84 20.99
CA MET A 1 -1.06 30.80 19.99
C MET A 1 -1.75 30.73 18.63
N ALA A 2 -1.38 31.60 17.69
CA ALA A 2 -1.92 31.51 16.33
C ALA A 2 -1.33 30.26 15.67
N GLU A 3 -2.19 29.38 15.16
CA GLU A 3 -1.77 28.19 14.41
C GLU A 3 -1.11 28.67 13.12
N GLN A 4 0.20 28.45 13.00
CA GLN A 4 0.95 28.88 11.84
C GLN A 4 0.57 27.98 10.68
N LYS A 5 -0.02 28.57 9.64
CA LYS A 5 -0.44 27.87 8.45
C LYS A 5 0.79 27.25 7.74
N ARG A 6 0.80 25.95 7.49
CA ARG A 6 1.86 25.24 6.76
C ARG A 6 1.76 25.54 5.27
N GLU A 7 2.90 25.69 4.62
CA GLU A 7 2.95 25.86 3.16
C GLU A 7 2.70 24.52 2.45
N ILE A 8 1.87 24.54 1.41
CA ILE A 8 1.62 23.38 0.53
C ILE A 8 2.55 23.48 -0.67
N THR A 9 3.33 22.43 -0.90
CA THR A 9 4.38 22.39 -1.93
C THR A 9 4.23 21.17 -2.84
N GLY A 10 4.88 21.22 -4.01
CA GLY A 10 4.94 20.12 -4.97
C GLY A 10 6.00 19.07 -4.61
N LEU A 11 6.04 17.99 -5.40
CA LEU A 11 6.96 16.87 -5.17
C LEU A 11 8.44 17.30 -5.25
N ASP A 12 8.75 18.23 -6.16
CA ASP A 12 10.07 18.80 -6.42
C ASP A 12 10.64 19.61 -5.25
N HIS A 13 9.81 19.98 -4.25
CA HIS A 13 10.26 20.65 -3.06
C HIS A 13 11.11 19.72 -2.18
N LEU A 14 10.63 18.51 -1.90
CA LEU A 14 11.31 17.53 -1.03
C LEU A 14 12.10 16.46 -1.80
N PHE A 15 11.72 16.19 -3.05
CA PHE A 15 12.29 15.10 -3.82
C PHE A 15 12.99 15.60 -5.09
N THR A 16 13.99 14.84 -5.53
CA THR A 16 14.70 15.06 -6.79
C THR A 16 14.45 13.88 -7.71
N LYS A 17 14.01 14.13 -8.95
CA LYS A 17 13.85 13.08 -9.96
C LYS A 17 15.22 12.54 -10.35
N GLU A 18 15.43 11.24 -10.18
CA GLU A 18 16.69 10.57 -10.52
C GLU A 18 16.63 9.88 -11.88
N ALA A 19 15.49 9.26 -12.19
CA ALA A 19 15.38 8.36 -13.33
C ALA A 19 13.93 8.24 -13.83
N GLU A 20 13.82 7.71 -15.04
CA GLU A 20 12.60 7.14 -15.61
C GLU A 20 12.91 5.71 -16.04
N ILE A 21 12.14 4.75 -15.54
CA ILE A 21 12.29 3.32 -15.82
C ILE A 21 11.12 2.88 -16.67
N THR A 22 11.39 2.28 -17.83
CA THR A 22 10.35 1.66 -18.67
C THR A 22 10.24 0.18 -18.32
N LEU A 23 9.04 -0.29 -17.96
CA LEU A 23 8.82 -1.70 -17.67
C LEU A 23 8.63 -2.46 -18.99
N GLU A 24 9.61 -3.28 -19.37
CA GLU A 24 9.66 -3.96 -20.66
C GLU A 24 8.66 -5.12 -20.71
N THR A 25 7.50 -4.87 -21.31
CA THR A 25 6.45 -5.88 -21.51
C THR A 25 5.97 -5.87 -22.96
N GLU A 26 5.72 -7.06 -23.50
CA GLU A 26 5.13 -7.25 -24.83
C GLU A 26 3.62 -6.99 -24.82
N GLU A 27 3.00 -7.04 -23.63
CA GLU A 27 1.57 -6.86 -23.44
C GLU A 27 1.29 -5.56 -22.67
N TYR A 28 0.13 -4.96 -22.94
CA TYR A 28 -0.38 -3.85 -22.14
C TYR A 28 -0.50 -4.26 -20.66
N LEU A 29 0.12 -3.47 -19.79
CA LEU A 29 0.12 -3.69 -18.35
C LEU A 29 -0.57 -2.53 -17.62
N SER A 30 -1.83 -2.75 -17.23
CA SER A 30 -2.53 -1.86 -16.30
C SER A 30 -2.10 -2.14 -14.88
N VAL A 31 -1.18 -1.33 -14.35
CA VAL A 31 -0.60 -1.50 -13.01
C VAL A 31 -1.64 -1.24 -11.92
N ARG A 32 -1.74 -2.16 -10.95
CA ARG A 32 -2.58 -2.04 -9.75
C ARG A 32 -1.74 -1.89 -8.49
N PHE A 33 -0.68 -2.69 -8.36
CA PHE A 33 0.26 -2.64 -7.24
C PHE A 33 1.68 -2.79 -7.76
N VAL A 34 2.61 -2.09 -7.11
CA VAL A 34 4.05 -2.26 -7.29
C VAL A 34 4.64 -2.47 -5.90
N GLU A 35 5.43 -3.52 -5.76
CA GLU A 35 6.26 -3.76 -4.58
C GLU A 35 7.73 -3.70 -5.00
N VAL A 36 8.60 -3.18 -4.14
CA VAL A 36 10.04 -3.01 -4.42
C VAL A 36 10.82 -3.71 -3.31
N ASN A 37 11.77 -4.58 -3.67
CA ASN A 37 12.64 -5.21 -2.67
C ASN A 37 13.89 -4.34 -2.38
N GLU A 38 14.73 -4.80 -1.45
CA GLU A 38 15.98 -4.12 -1.07
C GLU A 38 16.99 -3.98 -2.22
N ARG A 39 16.91 -4.86 -3.23
CA ARG A 39 17.75 -4.79 -4.44
C ARG A 39 17.22 -3.79 -5.48
N GLY A 40 16.02 -3.26 -5.27
CA GLY A 40 15.33 -2.39 -6.22
C GLY A 40 14.61 -3.14 -7.34
N ASP A 41 14.45 -4.47 -7.24
CA ASP A 41 13.62 -5.23 -8.18
C ASP A 41 12.13 -4.92 -7.96
N PHE A 42 11.33 -4.98 -9.03
CA PHE A 42 9.91 -4.68 -9.00
C PHE A 42 9.06 -5.93 -9.11
N LEU A 43 8.04 -6.02 -8.27
CA LEU A 43 6.95 -6.97 -8.42
C LEU A 43 5.68 -6.19 -8.75
N VAL A 44 5.16 -6.38 -9.96
CA VAL A 44 4.05 -5.60 -10.49
C VAL A 44 2.83 -6.48 -10.66
N THR A 45 1.75 -6.15 -9.93
CA THR A 45 0.44 -6.79 -10.09
C THR A 45 -0.44 -5.91 -10.96
N GLY A 46 -0.96 -6.47 -12.06
CA GLY A 46 -1.85 -5.79 -12.99
C GLY A 46 -3.35 -5.98 -12.68
N ARG A 47 -4.21 -5.25 -13.38
CA ARG A 47 -5.69 -5.36 -13.27
C ARG A 47 -6.30 -6.56 -14.01
N ARG A 48 -5.57 -7.15 -14.98
CA ARG A 48 -6.02 -8.29 -15.80
C ARG A 48 -5.31 -9.58 -15.41
N ASP A 49 -5.21 -9.84 -14.12
CA ASP A 49 -4.64 -11.07 -13.60
C ASP A 49 -3.17 -11.32 -13.97
N ASN A 50 -2.37 -10.28 -14.26
CA ASN A 50 -0.94 -10.45 -14.57
C ASN A 50 -0.08 -10.11 -13.35
N VAL A 51 0.97 -10.91 -13.09
CA VAL A 51 2.00 -10.58 -12.10
C VAL A 51 3.36 -10.80 -12.73
N PHE A 52 4.14 -9.73 -12.78
CA PHE A 52 5.46 -9.71 -13.39
C PHE A 52 6.53 -9.35 -12.38
N LEU A 53 7.68 -10.01 -12.50
CA LEU A 53 8.91 -9.69 -11.79
C LEU A 53 9.86 -8.97 -12.76
N PHE A 54 10.36 -7.80 -12.40
CA PHE A 54 11.31 -7.00 -13.18
C PHE A 54 12.56 -6.69 -12.36
N LYS A 55 13.70 -6.52 -13.03
CA LYS A 55 14.89 -5.90 -12.40
C LYS A 55 14.64 -4.43 -12.14
N GLY A 56 15.45 -3.82 -11.27
CA GLY A 56 15.47 -2.37 -11.06
C GLY A 56 15.73 -1.53 -12.33
N SER A 57 16.22 -2.13 -13.42
CA SER A 57 16.37 -1.49 -14.73
C SER A 57 15.09 -1.45 -15.56
N GLY A 58 14.04 -2.19 -15.18
CA GLY A 58 12.81 -2.35 -15.95
C GLY A 58 12.78 -3.59 -16.87
N GLU A 59 13.88 -4.35 -16.96
CA GLU A 59 13.94 -5.62 -17.70
C GLU A 59 13.06 -6.68 -17.03
N LYS A 60 12.17 -7.33 -17.79
CA LYS A 60 11.30 -8.40 -17.29
C LYS A 60 12.10 -9.67 -16.99
N ILE A 61 12.08 -10.11 -15.72
CA ILE A 61 12.67 -11.37 -15.26
C ILE A 61 11.70 -12.54 -15.46
N ARG A 62 10.40 -12.33 -15.16
CA ARG A 62 9.40 -13.40 -15.19
C ARG A 62 7.96 -12.90 -15.33
N ASP A 63 7.15 -13.72 -16.00
CA ASP A 63 5.70 -13.80 -15.80
C ASP A 63 5.39 -14.91 -14.79
N LEU A 64 4.89 -14.54 -13.62
CA LEU A 64 4.57 -15.51 -12.56
C LEU A 64 3.33 -16.35 -12.87
N GLY A 65 2.37 -15.79 -13.63
CA GLY A 65 1.16 -16.50 -14.03
C GLY A 65 1.44 -17.58 -15.06
N GLU A 66 2.26 -17.29 -16.07
CA GLU A 66 2.73 -18.30 -17.02
C GLU A 66 3.49 -19.41 -16.29
N ASN A 67 4.40 -19.04 -15.37
CA ASN A 67 5.18 -20.01 -14.61
C ASN A 67 4.29 -20.92 -13.75
N ALA A 68 3.32 -20.35 -13.03
CA ALA A 68 2.40 -21.11 -12.19
C ALA A 68 1.49 -22.04 -13.01
N ARG A 69 0.98 -21.60 -14.17
CA ARG A 69 0.14 -22.43 -15.05
C ARG A 69 0.93 -23.57 -15.71
N LYS A 70 2.23 -23.38 -15.99
CA LYS A 70 3.11 -24.47 -16.46
C LYS A 70 3.33 -25.52 -15.38
N ALA A 71 3.53 -25.10 -14.13
CA ALA A 71 3.68 -26.03 -13.01
C ALA A 71 2.36 -26.75 -12.65
N HIS A 72 1.23 -26.05 -12.77
CA HIS A 72 -0.11 -26.55 -12.45
C HIS A 72 -1.12 -26.24 -13.57
N PRO A 73 -1.19 -27.10 -14.60
CA PRO A 73 -2.19 -26.97 -15.66
C PRO A 73 -3.61 -26.95 -15.07
N GLY A 74 -4.41 -25.96 -15.48
CA GLY A 74 -5.77 -25.76 -14.95
C GLY A 74 -5.87 -24.88 -13.70
N LEU A 75 -4.75 -24.32 -13.23
CA LEU A 75 -4.75 -23.33 -12.15
C LEU A 75 -5.64 -22.12 -12.50
N ASN A 76 -6.60 -21.83 -11.63
CA ASN A 76 -7.41 -20.61 -11.72
C ASN A 76 -6.58 -19.41 -11.24
N TRP A 77 -5.86 -18.80 -12.17
CA TRP A 77 -4.99 -17.67 -11.89
C TRP A 77 -5.79 -16.36 -11.92
N SER A 78 -6.04 -15.79 -10.75
CA SER A 78 -6.67 -14.49 -10.54
C SER A 78 -6.02 -13.77 -9.33
N PRO A 79 -4.79 -13.27 -9.51
CA PRO A 79 -4.01 -12.63 -8.47
C PRO A 79 -4.63 -11.29 -8.06
N ASN A 80 -4.70 -11.06 -6.76
CA ASN A 80 -5.15 -9.79 -6.18
C ASN A 80 -3.98 -8.84 -5.90
N ARG A 81 -2.92 -9.39 -5.29
CA ARG A 81 -1.71 -8.66 -4.88
C ARG A 81 -0.55 -9.63 -4.77
N ALA A 82 0.63 -9.17 -5.14
CA ALA A 82 1.88 -9.88 -4.93
C ALA A 82 2.81 -9.03 -4.06
N ILE A 83 3.54 -9.68 -3.14
CA ILE A 83 4.53 -9.03 -2.25
C ILE A 83 5.83 -9.83 -2.22
N PHE A 84 6.93 -9.15 -1.92
CA PHE A 84 8.14 -9.81 -1.47
C PHE A 84 7.97 -10.17 0.01
N LEU A 85 8.32 -11.40 0.36
CA LEU A 85 8.41 -11.84 1.75
C LEU A 85 9.78 -11.43 2.31
N PRO A 86 9.91 -11.19 3.63
CA PRO A 86 11.17 -10.75 4.23
C PRO A 86 12.36 -11.69 3.98
N GLU A 87 12.10 -12.99 3.80
CA GLU A 87 13.14 -13.97 3.45
C GLU A 87 13.47 -14.02 1.94
N GLY A 88 12.97 -13.07 1.14
CA GLY A 88 13.27 -12.89 -0.28
C GLY A 88 12.38 -13.67 -1.26
N SER A 89 11.61 -14.64 -0.77
CA SER A 89 10.60 -15.34 -1.60
C SER A 89 9.44 -14.42 -1.97
N ILE A 90 8.61 -14.82 -2.92
CA ILE A 90 7.46 -14.04 -3.38
C ILE A 90 6.18 -14.75 -2.99
N PHE A 91 5.21 -13.99 -2.48
CA PHE A 91 3.86 -14.47 -2.23
C PHE A 91 2.87 -13.73 -3.13
N VAL A 92 2.04 -14.49 -3.83
CA VAL A 92 0.92 -13.97 -4.63
C VAL A 92 -0.38 -14.38 -3.96
N GLN A 93 -1.13 -13.41 -3.43
CA GLN A 93 -2.50 -13.59 -3.01
C GLN A 93 -3.37 -13.80 -4.26
N ASN A 94 -4.09 -14.90 -4.30
CA ASN A 94 -4.89 -15.32 -5.45
C ASN A 94 -6.33 -15.63 -5.00
N ASN A 95 -7.32 -15.55 -5.88
CA ASN A 95 -8.71 -15.80 -5.49
C ASN A 95 -9.02 -17.28 -5.21
N ALA A 96 -8.31 -18.23 -5.87
CA ALA A 96 -8.36 -19.66 -5.57
C ALA A 96 -7.24 -20.42 -6.33
N PRO A 97 -6.29 -21.12 -5.67
CA PRO A 97 -6.05 -21.17 -4.24
C PRO A 97 -5.70 -19.79 -3.68
N TRP A 98 -5.94 -19.56 -2.39
CA TRP A 98 -5.84 -18.25 -1.74
C TRP A 98 -4.43 -17.65 -1.64
N GLY A 99 -3.41 -18.41 -2.05
CA GLY A 99 -2.02 -17.98 -2.05
C GLY A 99 -1.12 -18.90 -2.87
N ILE A 100 -0.09 -18.34 -3.51
CA ILE A 100 0.91 -19.07 -4.28
C ILE A 100 2.30 -18.51 -3.94
N TYR A 101 3.24 -19.39 -3.61
CA TYR A 101 4.61 -19.07 -3.28
C TYR A 101 5.52 -19.29 -4.50
N PHE A 102 6.42 -18.34 -4.71
CA PHE A 102 7.50 -18.40 -5.68
C PHE A 102 8.83 -18.16 -4.98
N ASP A 103 9.92 -18.66 -5.55
CA ASP A 103 11.26 -18.28 -5.10
C ASP A 103 11.60 -16.82 -5.48
N GLU A 104 12.76 -16.34 -5.04
CA GLU A 104 13.23 -14.97 -5.34
C GLU A 104 13.42 -14.68 -6.84
N LYS A 105 13.49 -15.72 -7.68
CA LYS A 105 13.65 -15.63 -9.14
C LYS A 105 12.32 -15.78 -9.88
N GLY A 106 11.21 -15.91 -9.15
CA GLY A 106 9.87 -16.08 -9.70
C GLY A 106 9.57 -17.49 -10.21
N HIS A 107 10.31 -18.51 -9.80
CA HIS A 107 9.91 -19.90 -10.07
C HIS A 107 8.84 -20.33 -9.08
N TYR A 108 7.81 -21.00 -9.59
CA TYR A 108 6.78 -21.62 -8.79
C TYR A 108 7.41 -22.56 -7.77
N ASN A 109 7.00 -22.40 -6.50
CA ASN A 109 7.43 -23.27 -5.42
C ASN A 109 6.26 -24.18 -4.97
N ARG A 110 5.19 -23.57 -4.45
CA ARG A 110 4.01 -24.30 -3.95
C ARG A 110 2.78 -23.40 -3.86
N ALA A 111 1.60 -24.00 -3.88
CA ALA A 111 0.37 -23.34 -3.46
C ALA A 111 0.36 -23.24 -1.92
N ALA A 112 -0.27 -22.19 -1.39
CA ALA A 112 -0.59 -22.14 0.02
C ALA A 112 -1.59 -23.25 0.38
N PRO A 113 -1.56 -23.78 1.62
CA PRO A 113 -2.54 -24.77 2.06
C PRO A 113 -3.98 -24.27 1.91
N SER A 114 -4.94 -25.19 1.77
CA SER A 114 -6.35 -24.85 1.50
C SER A 114 -7.00 -23.96 2.57
N GLY A 115 -6.52 -24.04 3.82
CA GLY A 115 -6.97 -23.21 4.94
C GLY A 115 -6.34 -21.82 5.01
N PHE A 116 -5.27 -21.57 4.22
CA PHE A 116 -4.62 -20.25 4.20
C PHE A 116 -5.59 -19.23 3.62
N ASN A 117 -5.91 -18.18 4.37
CA ASN A 117 -6.75 -17.10 3.90
C ASN A 117 -6.34 -15.77 4.54
N VAL A 118 -5.82 -14.87 3.72
CA VAL A 118 -5.54 -13.47 4.09
C VAL A 118 -6.55 -12.58 3.37
N SER A 119 -7.03 -11.56 4.07
CA SER A 119 -7.79 -10.47 3.47
C SER A 119 -6.92 -9.69 2.48
N ASN A 120 -7.53 -8.82 1.65
CA ASN A 120 -6.77 -7.91 0.78
C ASN A 120 -5.96 -6.85 1.53
N ARG A 121 -6.09 -6.79 2.87
CA ARG A 121 -5.32 -5.92 3.76
C ARG A 121 -4.38 -6.79 4.57
N PHE A 122 -3.25 -7.09 3.95
CA PHE A 122 -2.24 -7.90 4.58
C PHE A 122 -0.84 -7.42 4.25
N THR A 123 0.09 -7.85 5.08
CA THR A 123 1.54 -7.74 4.87
C THR A 123 2.22 -8.94 5.51
N ALA A 124 3.52 -9.09 5.30
CA ALA A 124 4.34 -10.11 5.96
C ALA A 124 5.47 -9.44 6.77
N GLY A 125 5.68 -9.92 8.00
CA GLY A 125 6.81 -9.55 8.85
C GLY A 125 7.81 -10.70 9.01
N ALA A 126 8.74 -10.56 9.95
CA ALA A 126 9.80 -11.52 10.22
C ALA A 126 9.32 -12.98 10.29
N GLY A 127 10.11 -13.91 9.75
CA GLY A 127 9.76 -15.33 9.69
C GLY A 127 8.56 -15.65 8.78
N ASN A 128 8.27 -14.77 7.81
CA ASN A 128 7.13 -14.84 6.90
C ASN A 128 5.79 -14.98 7.62
N ILE A 129 5.66 -14.31 8.77
CA ILE A 129 4.39 -14.22 9.48
C ILE A 129 3.50 -13.19 8.77
N PHE A 130 2.30 -13.61 8.41
CA PHE A 130 1.32 -12.74 7.75
C PHE A 130 0.46 -12.04 8.80
N TYR A 131 0.30 -10.74 8.61
CA TYR A 131 -0.65 -9.91 9.36
C TYR A 131 -1.79 -9.54 8.43
N SER A 132 -3.02 -9.88 8.80
CA SER A 132 -4.20 -9.63 7.97
C SER A 132 -5.31 -9.00 8.80
N MET A 133 -5.82 -7.87 8.34
CA MET A 133 -6.96 -7.20 8.99
C MET A 133 -8.27 -7.67 8.39
N ASP A 134 -9.17 -8.11 9.25
CA ASP A 134 -10.56 -8.42 8.90
C ASP A 134 -11.47 -7.39 9.54
N ILE A 135 -12.43 -6.93 8.74
CA ILE A 135 -13.44 -5.98 9.18
C ILE A 135 -14.79 -6.66 9.07
N THR A 136 -15.48 -6.75 10.21
CA THR A 136 -16.83 -7.30 10.33
C THR A 136 -17.81 -6.20 10.71
N PRO A 137 -19.13 -6.45 10.68
CA PRO A 137 -20.10 -5.52 11.24
C PRO A 137 -19.96 -5.28 12.76
N GLN A 138 -19.30 -6.20 13.49
CA GLN A 138 -19.12 -6.12 14.93
C GLN A 138 -17.83 -5.39 15.34
N GLY A 139 -16.97 -5.06 14.38
CA GLY A 139 -15.65 -4.50 14.63
C GLY A 139 -14.60 -5.12 13.71
N GLY A 140 -13.38 -4.61 13.83
CA GLY A 140 -12.24 -5.16 13.13
C GLY A 140 -11.32 -5.94 14.07
N PHE A 141 -10.47 -6.78 13.50
CA PHE A 141 -9.33 -7.39 14.20
C PHE A 141 -8.18 -7.65 13.23
N ILE A 142 -6.98 -7.88 13.76
CA ILE A 142 -5.79 -8.28 12.99
C ILE A 142 -5.41 -9.70 13.38
N ARG A 143 -5.41 -10.62 12.41
CA ARG A 143 -4.90 -11.98 12.56
C ARG A 143 -3.40 -12.03 12.30
N LYS A 144 -2.71 -12.88 13.06
CA LYS A 144 -1.34 -13.32 12.83
C LYS A 144 -1.36 -14.75 12.32
N LEU A 145 -0.91 -14.98 11.09
CA LEU A 145 -0.95 -16.27 10.42
C LEU A 145 0.48 -16.74 10.10
N ASN A 146 0.77 -18.02 10.29
CA ASN A 146 2.03 -18.61 9.82
C ASN A 146 1.98 -18.88 8.30
N ALA A 147 3.08 -19.36 7.71
CA ALA A 147 3.15 -19.69 6.28
C ALA A 147 2.27 -20.89 5.84
N ASN A 148 1.67 -21.63 6.79
CA ASN A 148 0.67 -22.66 6.52
C ASN A 148 -0.76 -22.12 6.57
N GLY A 149 -0.95 -20.90 7.10
CA GLY A 149 -2.26 -20.27 7.25
C GLY A 149 -2.91 -20.51 8.60
N ASP A 150 -2.19 -21.11 9.55
CA ASP A 150 -2.69 -21.29 10.91
C ASP A 150 -2.64 -19.96 11.65
N GLU A 151 -3.74 -19.59 12.31
CA GLU A 151 -3.79 -18.45 13.20
C GLU A 151 -2.97 -18.74 14.46
N ILE A 152 -1.89 -18.00 14.64
CA ILE A 152 -0.97 -18.10 15.78
C ILE A 152 -1.14 -16.94 16.78
N GLY A 153 -2.05 -16.01 16.48
CA GLY A 153 -2.36 -14.87 17.35
C GLY A 153 -3.36 -13.93 16.70
N ARG A 154 -3.91 -13.03 17.52
CA ARG A 154 -4.91 -12.05 17.10
C ARG A 154 -4.87 -10.80 17.98
N PHE A 155 -5.17 -9.66 17.38
CA PHE A 155 -5.36 -8.37 18.05
C PHE A 155 -6.78 -7.88 17.79
N GLU A 156 -7.61 -7.81 18.84
CA GLU A 156 -9.04 -7.46 18.76
C GLU A 156 -9.30 -5.95 18.93
N GLU A 157 -8.39 -5.21 19.56
CA GLU A 157 -8.55 -3.79 19.86
C GLU A 157 -8.07 -2.90 18.70
N ILE A 158 -8.75 -2.97 17.55
CA ILE A 158 -8.52 -1.98 16.48
C ILE A 158 -9.64 -0.94 16.41
N PRO A 159 -9.33 0.30 15.98
CA PRO A 159 -10.35 1.32 15.82
C PRO A 159 -11.49 0.83 14.93
N ASP A 160 -12.71 1.02 15.40
CA ASP A 160 -13.94 0.67 14.71
C ASP A 160 -14.60 1.88 14.03
N SER A 161 -13.91 3.02 14.04
CA SER A 161 -14.33 4.20 13.33
C SER A 161 -14.44 3.89 11.83
N PHE A 162 -15.51 4.38 11.21
CA PHE A 162 -15.76 4.19 9.78
C PHE A 162 -15.84 2.72 9.32
N ILE A 163 -16.36 1.80 10.16
CA ILE A 163 -16.43 0.37 9.88
C ILE A 163 -17.11 0.04 8.54
N ASN A 164 -18.18 0.75 8.17
CA ASN A 164 -18.88 0.52 6.91
C ASN A 164 -17.97 0.91 5.75
N LEU A 165 -17.37 2.10 5.75
CA LEU A 165 -16.38 2.47 4.74
C LEU A 165 -15.24 1.44 4.67
N MET A 166 -14.73 1.03 5.84
CA MET A 166 -13.67 0.05 6.00
C MET A 166 -14.06 -1.37 5.59
N GLN A 167 -15.30 -1.74 5.33
CA GLN A 167 -15.59 -3.04 4.69
C GLN A 167 -15.40 -2.99 3.16
N ARG A 168 -15.39 -1.77 2.58
CA ARG A 168 -15.42 -1.54 1.13
C ARG A 168 -14.11 -0.96 0.59
N TYR A 169 -13.30 -0.37 1.48
CA TYR A 169 -12.05 0.30 1.13
C TYR A 169 -10.94 -0.66 0.67
N ARG A 170 -10.72 -0.83 -0.63
CA ARG A 170 -9.76 -1.80 -1.19
C ARG A 170 -8.69 -1.13 -2.05
N VAL A 171 -8.13 -0.03 -1.57
CA VAL A 171 -7.13 0.77 -2.32
C VAL A 171 -5.79 0.80 -1.60
N GLY A 172 -4.72 0.80 -2.40
CA GLY A 172 -3.34 0.83 -1.97
C GLY A 172 -2.92 -0.27 -0.99
N ASN A 173 -1.68 -0.17 -0.53
CA ASN A 173 -1.22 -0.93 0.63
C ASN A 173 -1.61 -0.16 1.90
N GLN A 174 -2.12 -0.81 2.93
CA GLN A 174 -2.48 -0.16 4.19
C GLN A 174 -1.64 -0.68 5.37
N PHE A 175 -0.69 -1.56 5.10
CA PHE A 175 0.01 -2.37 6.10
C PHE A 175 1.50 -2.40 5.80
N VAL A 176 2.32 -2.12 6.80
CA VAL A 176 3.77 -2.33 6.78
C VAL A 176 4.13 -3.00 8.08
N ALA A 177 4.80 -4.15 8.03
CA ALA A 177 5.34 -4.80 9.22
C ALA A 177 6.87 -4.75 9.15
N ASP A 178 7.53 -4.67 10.30
CA ASP A 178 8.96 -4.98 10.44
C ASP A 178 9.17 -6.07 11.50
N ASP A 179 10.33 -6.11 12.15
CA ASP A 179 10.65 -7.12 13.16
C ASP A 179 10.00 -6.84 14.53
N GLN A 180 9.62 -5.59 14.79
CA GLN A 180 9.13 -5.11 16.08
C GLN A 180 7.67 -4.66 16.04
N TYR A 181 7.23 -4.10 14.93
CA TYR A 181 5.96 -3.40 14.83
C TYR A 181 5.16 -3.80 13.60
N LEU A 182 3.85 -3.69 13.74
CA LEU A 182 2.93 -3.56 12.62
C LEU A 182 2.39 -2.14 12.56
N PHE A 183 2.54 -1.53 11.39
CA PHE A 183 2.02 -0.21 11.05
C PHE A 183 0.83 -0.35 10.13
N PHE A 184 -0.23 0.41 10.41
CA PHE A 184 -1.39 0.46 9.53
C PHE A 184 -2.10 1.82 9.57
N THR A 185 -2.90 2.06 8.54
CA THR A 185 -3.76 3.25 8.43
C THR A 185 -5.22 2.81 8.27
N MET A 186 -6.13 3.66 8.75
CA MET A 186 -7.57 3.51 8.54
C MET A 186 -8.01 4.48 7.43
N ALA A 187 -9.02 4.10 6.64
CA ALA A 187 -9.38 4.83 5.42
C ALA A 187 -9.68 6.31 5.65
N ALA A 188 -10.45 6.66 6.70
CA ALA A 188 -10.89 8.03 6.96
C ALA A 188 -10.26 8.67 8.21
N GLU A 189 -9.21 8.04 8.75
CA GLU A 189 -8.43 8.62 9.83
C GLU A 189 -7.05 9.05 9.31
N PRO A 190 -6.67 10.35 9.44
CA PRO A 190 -5.33 10.81 9.09
C PRO A 190 -4.35 10.49 10.22
N ALA A 191 -4.28 9.23 10.61
CA ALA A 191 -3.47 8.73 11.71
C ALA A 191 -2.71 7.46 11.30
N LEU A 192 -1.50 7.34 11.81
CA LEU A 192 -0.72 6.10 11.79
C LEU A 192 -1.01 5.32 13.07
N PHE A 193 -1.35 4.05 12.92
CA PHE A 193 -1.42 3.12 14.02
C PHE A 193 -0.18 2.24 14.03
N ARG A 194 0.40 2.04 15.22
CA ARG A 194 1.55 1.17 15.45
C ARG A 194 1.21 0.17 16.54
N LEU A 195 1.24 -1.10 16.20
CA LEU A 195 1.08 -2.21 17.12
C LEU A 195 2.45 -2.80 17.45
N ASP A 196 2.81 -2.81 18.73
CA ASP A 196 4.02 -3.47 19.24
C ASP A 196 3.82 -4.98 19.36
N PHE A 197 4.69 -5.78 18.74
CA PHE A 197 4.57 -7.24 18.77
C PHE A 197 4.94 -7.88 20.12
N GLN A 198 5.76 -7.22 20.93
CA GLN A 198 6.19 -7.70 22.24
C GLN A 198 5.20 -7.30 23.33
N GLU A 199 4.82 -6.03 23.34
CA GLU A 199 3.95 -5.47 24.39
C GLU A 199 2.46 -5.63 24.08
N GLY A 200 2.11 -5.81 22.80
CA GLY A 200 0.72 -5.82 22.33
C GLY A 200 0.05 -4.44 22.39
N GLU A 201 0.83 -3.38 22.63
CA GLU A 201 0.32 -2.01 22.76
C GLU A 201 0.00 -1.41 21.40
N LEU A 202 -1.20 -0.83 21.28
CA LEU A 202 -1.60 -0.04 20.12
C LEU A 202 -1.37 1.45 20.37
N ASN A 203 -0.42 2.02 19.65
CA ASN A 203 -0.11 3.44 19.64
C ASN A 203 -0.76 4.14 18.43
N ARG A 204 -1.16 5.40 18.60
CA ARG A 204 -1.77 6.23 17.55
C ARG A 204 -1.02 7.55 17.42
N TYR A 205 -0.60 7.87 16.19
CA TYR A 205 0.15 9.09 15.86
C TYR A 205 -0.60 9.90 14.80
N GLU A 206 -0.76 11.20 15.04
CA GLU A 206 -1.60 12.06 14.19
C GLU A 206 -1.04 13.48 14.12
N GLN A 207 -0.74 13.93 12.90
CA GLN A 207 -0.45 15.32 12.57
C GLN A 207 -1.00 15.59 11.16
N PRO A 208 -2.31 15.80 11.01
CA PRO A 208 -2.93 15.93 9.69
C PRO A 208 -2.31 17.08 8.88
N PRO A 209 -1.98 16.87 7.60
CA PRO A 209 -1.70 17.97 6.68
C PRO A 209 -2.92 18.91 6.52
N GLU A 210 -2.69 20.17 6.16
CA GLU A 210 -3.74 21.19 6.06
C GLU A 210 -4.81 20.90 5.00
N TYR A 211 -4.43 20.22 3.92
CA TYR A 211 -5.36 19.83 2.87
C TYR A 211 -6.31 18.70 3.30
N VAL A 212 -6.08 18.06 4.46
CA VAL A 212 -6.92 16.93 4.91
C VAL A 212 -8.32 17.41 5.29
N LYS A 213 -9.32 16.93 4.55
CA LYS A 213 -10.74 17.12 4.85
C LYS A 213 -11.26 15.94 5.65
N ARG A 214 -11.47 16.12 6.94
CA ARG A 214 -11.96 15.07 7.85
C ARG A 214 -13.44 14.80 7.66
N ALA A 215 -13.81 13.53 7.66
CA ALA A 215 -15.21 13.13 7.74
C ALA A 215 -15.71 13.21 9.18
N GLY A 216 -16.96 13.66 9.34
CA GLY A 216 -17.62 13.72 10.66
C GLY A 216 -18.29 12.42 11.10
N GLY A 217 -18.39 11.43 10.20
CA GLY A 217 -19.04 10.16 10.47
C GLY A 217 -18.94 9.18 9.30
N ASP A 218 -19.26 7.92 9.60
CA ASP A 218 -19.22 6.82 8.64
C ASP A 218 -20.32 6.94 7.57
N ILE A 219 -20.14 6.19 6.48
CA ILE A 219 -21.21 5.93 5.51
C ILE A 219 -22.23 4.94 6.08
N SER A 220 -23.41 4.91 5.46
CA SER A 220 -24.47 3.97 5.80
C SER A 220 -24.07 2.53 5.51
N SER A 221 -24.68 1.60 6.24
CA SER A 221 -24.55 0.16 5.97
C SER A 221 -25.29 -0.24 4.69
N LEU A 222 -24.93 -1.40 4.13
CA LEU A 222 -25.57 -1.92 2.90
C LEU A 222 -27.07 -2.18 3.13
N GLN A 223 -27.44 -2.59 4.34
CA GLN A 223 -28.81 -2.90 4.73
C GLN A 223 -29.69 -1.64 4.77
N GLN A 224 -29.11 -0.48 5.06
CA GLN A 224 -29.84 0.79 5.18
C GLN A 224 -30.18 1.41 3.83
N VAL A 225 -29.25 1.39 2.88
CA VAL A 225 -29.38 2.14 1.60
C VAL A 225 -29.35 1.29 0.33
N GLY A 226 -29.09 -0.02 0.47
CA GLY A 226 -28.92 -0.94 -0.66
C GLY A 226 -27.65 -0.67 -1.49
N PRO A 227 -27.37 -1.50 -2.53
CA PRO A 227 -26.13 -1.40 -3.30
C PRO A 227 -25.93 -0.06 -4.02
N SER A 228 -26.98 0.47 -4.64
CA SER A 228 -26.89 1.71 -5.43
C SER A 228 -26.69 2.94 -4.54
N GLY A 229 -27.48 3.06 -3.46
CA GLY A 229 -27.34 4.18 -2.51
C GLY A 229 -25.97 4.14 -1.83
N LEU A 230 -25.46 2.95 -1.52
CA LEU A 230 -24.13 2.79 -0.97
C LEU A 230 -23.02 3.22 -1.96
N ALA A 231 -23.14 2.88 -3.24
CA ALA A 231 -22.17 3.30 -4.24
C ALA A 231 -22.10 4.83 -4.39
N GLU A 232 -23.27 5.49 -4.32
CA GLU A 232 -23.38 6.94 -4.31
C GLU A 232 -22.73 7.55 -3.05
N GLU A 233 -23.02 7.01 -1.87
CA GLU A 233 -22.40 7.47 -0.61
C GLU A 233 -20.88 7.30 -0.61
N ILE A 234 -20.33 6.18 -1.12
CA ILE A 234 -18.88 6.00 -1.25
C ILE A 234 -18.29 7.07 -2.17
N SER A 235 -18.93 7.31 -3.33
CA SER A 235 -18.46 8.34 -4.26
C SER A 235 -18.46 9.72 -3.60
N ASN A 236 -19.58 10.10 -2.98
CA ASN A 236 -19.74 11.36 -2.25
C ASN A 236 -18.73 11.48 -1.10
N PHE A 237 -18.43 10.40 -0.39
CA PHE A 237 -17.44 10.40 0.68
C PHE A 237 -16.06 10.71 0.13
N THR A 238 -15.60 9.98 -0.89
CA THR A 238 -14.27 10.17 -1.49
C THR A 238 -14.09 11.49 -2.24
N ASP A 239 -15.19 12.13 -2.61
CA ASP A 239 -15.24 13.45 -3.24
C ASP A 239 -15.12 14.59 -2.23
N ASN A 240 -15.63 14.42 -1.02
CA ASN A 240 -15.71 15.49 -0.02
C ASN A 240 -14.65 15.35 1.06
N TYR A 241 -14.15 14.15 1.31
CA TYR A 241 -13.22 13.84 2.39
C TYR A 241 -11.94 13.21 1.89
N THR A 242 -10.87 13.44 2.65
CA THR A 242 -9.55 12.88 2.38
C THR A 242 -9.47 11.49 3.00
N VAL A 243 -8.96 10.52 2.23
CA VAL A 243 -8.76 9.14 2.67
C VAL A 243 -7.28 8.74 2.64
N SER A 244 -6.85 7.89 3.57
CA SER A 244 -5.52 7.28 3.61
C SER A 244 -5.38 6.24 2.50
N TYR A 245 -4.79 6.62 1.38
CA TYR A 245 -4.73 5.81 0.16
C TYR A 245 -3.69 4.70 0.21
N SER A 246 -2.48 4.99 0.69
CA SER A 246 -1.45 3.95 0.84
C SER A 246 -0.44 4.25 1.95
N LEU A 247 0.18 3.19 2.47
CA LEU A 247 1.25 3.18 3.46
C LEU A 247 2.41 2.35 2.89
N HIS A 248 3.62 2.91 2.94
CA HIS A 248 4.83 2.29 2.43
C HIS A 248 5.96 2.35 3.46
N ARG A 249 6.83 1.35 3.45
CA ARG A 249 8.13 1.44 4.11
C ARG A 249 9.05 2.27 3.22
N PHE A 250 9.32 3.51 3.60
CA PHE A 250 10.13 4.40 2.78
C PHE A 250 11.63 4.17 3.00
N THR A 251 12.05 4.09 4.27
CA THR A 251 13.39 3.66 4.70
C THR A 251 13.24 2.72 5.90
N ASP A 252 14.36 2.34 6.52
CA ASP A 252 14.34 1.58 7.77
C ASP A 252 13.79 2.35 8.96
N GLN A 253 13.69 3.69 8.88
CA GLN A 253 13.17 4.54 9.96
C GLN A 253 11.92 5.33 9.58
N LEU A 254 11.68 5.51 8.28
CA LEU A 254 10.59 6.34 7.77
C LEU A 254 9.54 5.50 7.05
N LEU A 255 8.29 5.85 7.32
CA LEU A 255 7.12 5.41 6.58
C LEU A 255 6.61 6.57 5.74
N LEU A 256 6.03 6.24 4.58
CA LEU A 256 5.33 7.19 3.73
C LEU A 256 3.84 6.88 3.75
N ILE A 257 3.04 7.87 4.13
CA ILE A 257 1.58 7.83 4.03
C ILE A 257 1.17 8.68 2.83
N GLN A 258 0.37 8.10 1.95
CA GLN A 258 -0.27 8.79 0.84
C GLN A 258 -1.76 8.98 1.14
N TYR A 259 -2.23 10.19 0.96
CA TYR A 259 -3.63 10.57 1.10
C TYR A 259 -4.23 10.89 -0.27
N GLN A 260 -5.54 10.70 -0.43
CA GLN A 260 -6.27 11.08 -1.63
C GLN A 260 -7.57 11.80 -1.27
N ASN A 261 -7.85 12.89 -1.98
CA ASN A 261 -9.19 13.47 -2.09
C ASN A 261 -9.50 13.61 -3.58
N ARG A 262 -10.63 13.06 -4.06
CA ARG A 262 -10.89 13.03 -5.51
C ARG A 262 -11.13 14.41 -6.13
N ARG A 263 -11.51 15.41 -5.32
CA ARG A 263 -11.79 16.77 -5.79
C ARG A 263 -10.66 17.75 -5.55
N ASP A 264 -9.64 17.38 -4.78
CA ASP A 264 -8.44 18.18 -4.77
C ASP A 264 -7.77 18.00 -6.13
N VAL A 265 -7.53 19.11 -6.82
CA VAL A 265 -7.02 19.11 -8.19
C VAL A 265 -5.68 19.82 -8.21
N VAL A 266 -4.65 19.12 -8.68
CA VAL A 266 -3.33 19.67 -8.99
C VAL A 266 -3.14 19.49 -10.49
N ASP A 267 -2.87 20.59 -11.20
CA ASP A 267 -2.66 20.60 -12.65
C ASP A 267 -3.75 19.88 -13.47
N GLY A 268 -5.00 20.00 -13.03
CA GLY A 268 -6.16 19.41 -13.71
C GLY A 268 -6.39 17.91 -13.41
N LYS A 269 -5.60 17.29 -12.52
CA LYS A 269 -5.74 15.89 -12.11
C LYS A 269 -5.98 15.75 -10.60
N PRO A 270 -6.51 14.60 -10.12
CA PRO A 270 -6.68 14.35 -8.69
C PRO A 270 -5.36 14.49 -7.92
N GLY A 271 -5.40 15.23 -6.82
CA GLY A 271 -4.27 15.47 -5.94
C GLY A 271 -4.05 14.33 -4.95
N PHE A 272 -2.78 14.04 -4.71
CA PHE A 272 -2.27 13.08 -3.74
C PHE A 272 -1.45 13.83 -2.70
N GLY A 273 -1.87 13.70 -1.45
CA GLY A 273 -1.14 14.21 -0.31
C GLY A 273 -0.05 13.23 0.11
N ILE A 274 1.13 13.70 0.49
CA ILE A 274 2.23 12.84 0.95
C ILE A 274 2.71 13.33 2.32
N GLN A 275 2.87 12.38 3.24
CA GLN A 275 3.44 12.62 4.55
C GLN A 275 4.48 11.56 4.90
N LEU A 276 5.60 11.99 5.46
CA LEU A 276 6.59 11.12 6.08
C LEU A 276 6.37 11.09 7.59
N VAL A 277 6.58 9.92 8.20
CA VAL A 277 6.47 9.70 9.63
C VAL A 277 7.51 8.68 10.08
N THR A 278 8.14 8.90 11.23
CA THR A 278 9.09 7.93 11.78
C THR A 278 8.36 6.73 12.39
N LYS A 279 9.05 5.61 12.58
CA LYS A 279 8.52 4.44 13.31
C LYS A 279 8.09 4.75 14.76
N HIS A 280 8.56 5.87 15.30
CA HIS A 280 8.21 6.37 16.64
C HIS A 280 7.16 7.50 16.62
N GLY A 281 6.56 7.77 15.45
CA GLY A 281 5.44 8.70 15.33
C GLY A 281 5.79 10.18 15.23
N LYS A 282 7.05 10.52 14.95
CA LYS A 282 7.45 11.91 14.67
C LYS A 282 7.18 12.24 13.20
N PHE A 283 6.71 13.45 12.91
CA PHE A 283 6.41 13.93 11.56
C PHE A 283 7.48 14.94 11.13
N PRO A 284 8.53 14.50 10.41
CA PRO A 284 9.72 15.32 10.14
C PRO A 284 9.52 16.45 9.13
N MET A 285 8.41 16.44 8.38
CA MET A 285 8.14 17.44 7.35
C MET A 285 7.67 18.76 7.97
N GLU A 286 8.24 19.88 7.52
CA GLU A 286 7.83 21.23 7.92
C GLU A 286 6.72 21.77 7.00
N THR A 287 6.69 21.31 5.74
CA THR A 287 5.70 21.67 4.71
C THR A 287 4.76 20.51 4.40
N ASP A 288 3.56 20.82 3.91
CA ASP A 288 2.64 19.83 3.40
C ASP A 288 2.93 19.59 1.91
N LEU A 289 2.81 18.35 1.46
CA LEU A 289 3.11 17.99 0.08
C LEU A 289 1.85 17.52 -0.63
N LEU A 290 1.53 18.15 -1.75
CA LEU A 290 0.41 17.80 -2.63
C LEU A 290 0.91 17.71 -4.08
N THR A 291 0.61 16.60 -4.76
CA THR A 291 1.09 16.34 -6.13
C THR A 291 -0.01 15.68 -6.97
N ASP A 292 0.04 15.82 -8.29
CA ASP A 292 -0.81 15.03 -9.20
C ASP A 292 -0.21 13.63 -9.51
N GLU A 293 0.97 13.34 -8.97
CA GLU A 293 1.67 12.08 -9.19
C GLU A 293 1.26 11.00 -8.20
N TRP A 294 0.67 9.93 -8.72
CA TRP A 294 0.34 8.76 -7.91
C TRP A 294 1.60 7.94 -7.58
N VAL A 295 2.02 7.98 -6.31
CA VAL A 295 3.03 7.06 -5.74
C VAL A 295 2.49 5.63 -5.74
N VAL A 296 3.07 4.78 -6.59
CA VAL A 296 2.70 3.35 -6.72
C VAL A 296 3.52 2.46 -5.80
N ALA A 297 4.72 2.91 -5.39
CA ALA A 297 5.57 2.26 -4.41
C ALA A 297 6.53 3.25 -3.76
N ALA A 298 7.04 2.91 -2.58
CA ALA A 298 8.13 3.60 -1.91
C ALA A 298 9.01 2.58 -1.19
N ALA A 299 10.34 2.71 -1.35
CA ALA A 299 11.35 1.86 -0.73
C ALA A 299 12.73 2.48 -0.88
N ASN A 300 13.67 2.14 0.01
CA ASN A 300 15.09 2.50 -0.08
C ASN A 300 15.34 4.01 -0.27
N GLY A 301 14.55 4.86 0.41
CA GLY A 301 14.64 6.32 0.31
C GLY A 301 14.14 6.90 -1.01
N LYS A 302 13.39 6.10 -1.79
CA LYS A 302 12.85 6.48 -3.09
C LYS A 302 11.35 6.30 -3.15
N ILE A 303 10.71 7.18 -3.89
CA ILE A 303 9.31 7.04 -4.31
C ILE A 303 9.27 6.73 -5.79
N TYR A 304 8.30 5.91 -6.18
CA TYR A 304 8.06 5.48 -7.54
C TYR A 304 6.67 5.96 -7.91
N THR A 305 6.58 6.83 -8.91
CA THR A 305 5.31 7.31 -9.44
C THR A 305 5.11 6.77 -10.85
N MET A 306 3.87 6.67 -11.30
CA MET A 306 3.56 6.24 -12.65
C MET A 306 2.94 7.39 -13.44
N THR A 307 3.53 7.73 -14.59
CA THR A 307 2.91 8.67 -15.51
C THR A 307 1.79 7.97 -16.26
N GLN A 308 0.58 8.52 -16.24
CA GLN A 308 -0.50 8.07 -17.10
C GLN A 308 -0.10 8.36 -18.56
N GLN A 309 0.05 7.31 -19.36
CA GLN A 309 0.42 7.46 -20.77
C GLN A 309 -0.85 7.67 -21.61
N ASP A 310 -0.78 8.59 -22.57
CA ASP A 310 -1.86 8.86 -23.52
C ASP A 310 -2.06 7.69 -24.50
N ASP A 311 -0.98 6.96 -24.79
CA ASP A 311 -1.03 5.74 -25.60
C ASP A 311 -1.26 4.52 -24.70
N ALA A 312 -2.44 3.94 -24.83
CA ALA A 312 -2.82 2.72 -24.11
C ALA A 312 -1.97 1.50 -24.49
N ASN A 313 -1.10 1.55 -25.51
CA ASN A 313 -0.21 0.45 -25.87
C ASN A 313 1.25 0.69 -25.45
N ALA A 314 1.59 1.90 -24.97
CA ALA A 314 2.95 2.17 -24.56
C ALA A 314 3.26 1.46 -23.22
N PRO A 315 4.51 0.98 -23.05
CA PRO A 315 4.91 0.26 -21.84
C PRO A 315 4.89 1.21 -20.64
N PRO A 316 4.39 0.76 -19.47
CA PRO A 316 4.30 1.63 -18.30
C PRO A 316 5.67 2.14 -17.87
N LYS A 317 5.71 3.40 -17.44
CA LYS A 317 6.92 4.09 -16.99
C LYS A 317 6.81 4.45 -15.51
N LEU A 318 7.88 4.17 -14.78
CA LEU A 318 8.06 4.59 -13.40
C LEU A 318 9.01 5.78 -13.36
N ASN A 319 8.55 6.92 -12.84
CA ASN A 319 9.46 7.98 -12.44
C ASN A 319 10.00 7.65 -11.05
N VAL A 320 11.30 7.82 -10.87
CA VAL A 320 11.98 7.56 -9.61
C VAL A 320 12.42 8.89 -9.02
N TYR A 321 12.00 9.16 -7.78
CA TYR A 321 12.45 10.33 -7.05
C TYR A 321 13.12 9.91 -5.73
N ARG A 322 14.21 10.58 -5.39
CA ARG A 322 14.89 10.43 -4.09
C ARG A 322 14.60 11.64 -3.21
N LEU A 323 14.43 11.40 -1.91
CA LEU A 323 14.38 12.46 -0.90
C LEU A 323 15.70 13.25 -0.90
N LYS A 324 15.65 14.57 -0.84
CA LYS A 324 16.86 15.42 -0.82
C LYS A 324 17.65 15.23 0.49
N ASP A 325 18.97 15.13 0.37
CA ASP A 325 19.89 14.82 1.48
C ASP A 325 19.75 15.75 2.70
N LEU A 326 19.42 17.03 2.47
CA LEU A 326 19.17 18.03 3.53
C LEU A 326 18.08 17.61 4.54
N PHE A 327 17.25 16.64 4.19
CA PHE A 327 16.21 16.10 5.07
C PHE A 327 16.70 14.92 5.91
N MET A 328 17.66 14.12 5.41
CA MET A 328 18.10 12.86 6.04
C MET A 328 19.00 13.11 7.26
N ASP A 329 19.89 14.11 7.18
CA ASP A 329 20.86 14.43 8.24
C ASP A 329 20.23 14.75 9.62
N LYS A 330 18.93 15.05 9.66
CA LYS A 330 18.22 15.37 10.91
C LYS A 330 17.67 14.14 11.66
N TYR A 331 17.60 12.97 11.03
CA TYR A 331 16.80 11.84 11.54
C TYR A 331 17.47 10.47 11.47
N GLU A 332 18.76 10.40 11.10
CA GLU A 332 19.53 9.14 11.14
C GLU A 332 20.06 8.79 12.56
N ASP A 333 20.02 9.74 13.50
CA ASP A 333 20.57 9.59 14.87
C ASP A 333 19.51 9.34 15.97
N GLU A 334 18.23 9.20 15.61
CA GLU A 334 17.13 8.88 16.54
C GLU A 334 16.60 7.47 16.32
#